data_AF-X6EHZ6-F1
#
_entry.id   AF-X6EHZ6-F1
#
_cell.length_a   1.000
_cell.length_b   1.000
_cell.length_c   1.000
_cell.angle_alpha   90.00
_cell.angle_beta   90.00
_cell.angle_gamma   90.00
#
_symmetry.space_group_name_H-M   'P 1'
#
loop_
_entity.id
_entity.type
_entity.pdbx_description
1 polymer ?
#
loop_
_entity_poly.entity_id
_entity_poly.type
_entity_poly.pdbx_seq_one_letter_code
_entity_poly.pdbx_strand_id
1 'polypeptide(L)'
;MTTARDQLNKTDTMMIAVIEAGVPMLVEARNLIAGFHSMIRKKVAHELEAWIADASKSLIACFANGIIRDRAAVRAAITEPWSNGRRKDRSPRSSL
;
A
#
# COMPACT_ATOMS: atom_id res chain seq x y z
N MET A 1 14.92 24.27 3.46
CA MET A 1 14.04 24.62 4.60
C MET A 1 12.63 24.11 4.30
N THR A 2 12.20 23.03 4.95
CA THR A 2 10.85 22.41 4.84
C THR A 2 10.26 22.15 6.23
N THR A 3 10.57 23.02 7.20
CA THR A 3 10.21 22.90 8.62
C THR A 3 8.71 22.82 8.87
N ALA A 4 7.88 23.51 8.07
CA ALA A 4 6.42 23.46 8.20
C ALA A 4 5.82 22.09 7.83
N ARG A 5 6.36 21.42 6.80
CA ARG A 5 5.92 20.08 6.38
C ARG A 5 6.30 19.02 7.41
N ASP A 6 7.45 19.20 8.04
CA ASP A 6 7.98 18.30 9.05
C ASP A 6 7.24 18.43 10.40
N GLN A 7 6.87 19.66 10.78
CA GLN A 7 6.01 19.91 11.94
C GLN A 7 4.60 19.37 11.76
N LEU A 8 3.99 19.55 10.58
CA LEU A 8 2.68 18.98 10.28
C LEU A 8 2.71 17.45 10.38
N ASN A 9 3.74 16.82 9.79
CA ASN A 9 3.96 15.38 9.90
C ASN A 9 4.14 14.90 11.35
N LYS A 10 4.81 15.70 12.20
CA LYS A 10 5.02 15.36 13.62
C LYS A 10 3.74 15.49 14.45
N THR A 11 2.95 16.54 14.22
CA THR A 11 1.66 16.75 14.87
C THR A 11 0.63 15.70 14.44
N ASP A 12 0.58 15.37 13.15
CA ASP A 12 -0.27 14.31 12.62
C ASP A 12 0.12 12.95 13.21
N THR A 13 1.42 12.66 13.29
CA THR A 13 1.93 11.42 13.91
C THR A 13 1.53 11.33 15.39
N MET A 14 1.62 12.43 16.13
CA MET A 14 1.25 12.48 17.56
C MET A 14 -0.27 12.31 17.75
N MET A 15 -1.08 12.97 16.92
CA MET A 15 -2.54 12.84 16.96
C MET A 15 -2.98 11.42 16.60
N ILE A 16 -2.38 10.83 15.57
CA ILE A 16 -2.61 9.42 15.19
C ILE A 16 -2.24 8.49 16.34
N ALA A 17 -1.11 8.72 17.01
CA ALA A 17 -0.70 7.90 18.16
C ALA A 17 -1.69 7.97 19.34
N VAL A 18 -2.27 9.15 19.62
CA VAL A 18 -3.29 9.32 20.67
C VAL A 18 -4.58 8.58 20.32
N ILE A 19 -5.02 8.66 19.05
CA ILE A 19 -6.22 7.96 18.58
C ILE A 19 -6.00 6.44 18.58
N GLU A 20 -4.83 5.99 18.11
CA GLU A 20 -4.42 4.59 18.09
C GLU A 20 -4.36 4.00 19.51
N ALA A 21 -3.87 4.75 20.50
CA ALA A 21 -3.87 4.32 21.89
C ALA A 21 -5.27 4.11 22.47
N GLY A 22 -6.28 4.84 21.96
CA GLY A 22 -7.67 4.71 22.37
C GLY A 22 -8.47 3.66 21.60
N VAL A 23 -7.96 3.16 20.45
CA VAL A 23 -8.72 2.28 19.55
C VAL A 23 -7.84 1.16 18.98
N PRO A 24 -7.77 0.00 19.66
CA PRO A 24 -6.95 -1.14 19.24
C PRO A 24 -7.22 -1.65 17.82
N MET A 25 -8.47 -1.55 17.35
CA MET A 25 -8.84 -1.95 15.99
C MET A 25 -8.19 -1.10 14.89
N LEU A 26 -7.90 0.19 15.17
CA LEU A 26 -7.19 1.06 14.23
C LEU A 26 -5.70 0.70 14.15
N VAL A 27 -5.10 0.33 15.29
CA VAL A 27 -3.72 -0.17 15.34
C VAL A 27 -3.60 -1.45 14.51
N GLU A 28 -4.53 -2.38 14.67
CA GLU A 28 -4.58 -3.61 13.86
C GLU A 28 -4.68 -3.31 12.37
N ALA A 29 -5.62 -2.43 11.97
CA ALA A 29 -5.77 -2.03 10.58
C ALA A 29 -4.49 -1.41 9.99
N ARG A 30 -3.82 -0.53 10.75
CA ARG A 30 -2.54 0.07 10.35
C ARG A 30 -1.45 -0.99 10.19
N ASN A 31 -1.35 -1.92 11.12
CA ASN A 31 -0.37 -3.01 11.06
C ASN A 31 -0.60 -3.91 9.84
N LEU A 32 -1.86 -4.21 9.51
CA LEU A 32 -2.21 -4.96 8.32
C LEU A 32 -1.82 -4.22 7.03
N ILE A 33 -2.08 -2.91 6.94
CA ILE A 33 -1.65 -2.09 5.79
C ILE A 33 -0.13 -2.06 5.66
N ALA A 34 0.60 -1.90 6.78
CA ALA A 34 2.05 -1.93 6.80
C ALA A 34 2.59 -3.30 6.36
N GLY A 35 1.96 -4.39 6.82
CA GLY A 35 2.25 -5.76 6.41
C GLY A 35 2.08 -5.96 4.90
N PHE A 36 0.97 -5.48 4.33
CA PHE A 36 0.73 -5.54 2.88
C PHE A 36 1.78 -4.77 2.08
N HIS A 37 2.14 -3.56 2.50
CA HIS A 37 3.18 -2.78 1.83
C HIS A 37 4.55 -3.48 1.90
N SER A 38 4.89 -4.04 3.05
CA SER A 38 6.10 -4.86 3.23
C SER A 38 6.09 -6.08 2.30
N MET A 39 4.96 -6.76 2.16
CA MET A 39 4.77 -7.90 1.26
C MET A 39 5.06 -7.53 -0.20
N ILE A 40 4.51 -6.41 -0.68
CA ILE A 40 4.78 -5.89 -2.04
C ILE A 40 6.27 -5.59 -2.22
N ARG A 41 6.88 -4.88 -1.25
CA ARG A 41 8.31 -4.50 -1.31
C ARG A 41 9.24 -5.70 -1.35
N LYS A 42 8.94 -6.74 -0.55
CA LYS A 42 9.73 -7.98 -0.46
C LYS A 42 9.36 -9.01 -1.53
N LYS A 43 8.31 -8.75 -2.32
CA LYS A 43 7.78 -9.66 -3.34
C LYS A 43 7.35 -11.05 -2.81
N VAL A 44 6.89 -11.11 -1.56
CA VAL A 44 6.54 -12.38 -0.89
C VAL A 44 5.07 -12.75 -1.10
N ALA A 45 4.71 -13.04 -2.35
CA ALA A 45 3.32 -13.30 -2.74
C ALA A 45 2.67 -14.55 -2.11
N HIS A 46 3.46 -15.43 -1.48
CA HIS A 46 2.94 -16.60 -0.78
C HIS A 46 2.25 -16.23 0.55
N GLU A 47 2.58 -15.08 1.15
CA GLU A 47 1.96 -14.58 2.38
C GLU A 47 0.58 -13.93 2.13
N LEU A 48 0.20 -13.70 0.88
CA LEU A 48 -1.02 -12.96 0.50
C LEU A 48 -2.30 -13.59 1.05
N GLU A 49 -2.43 -14.91 1.01
CA GLU A 49 -3.65 -15.58 1.48
C GLU A 49 -3.83 -15.48 3.00
N ALA A 50 -2.73 -15.63 3.76
CA ALA A 50 -2.75 -15.45 5.20
C ALA A 50 -3.12 -14.01 5.56
N TRP A 51 -2.52 -13.05 4.87
CA TRP A 51 -2.84 -11.63 5.05
C TRP A 51 -4.30 -11.31 4.71
N ILE A 52 -4.86 -11.87 3.62
CA ILE A 52 -6.28 -11.70 3.27
C ILE A 52 -7.19 -12.24 4.39
N ALA A 53 -6.86 -13.40 4.97
CA ALA A 53 -7.66 -14.01 6.03
C ALA A 53 -7.73 -13.13 7.29
N ASP A 54 -6.63 -12.47 7.64
CA ASP A 54 -6.56 -11.54 8.78
C ASP A 54 -7.23 -10.20 8.44
N ALA A 55 -6.97 -9.65 7.25
CA ALA A 55 -7.55 -8.39 6.79
C ALA A 55 -9.07 -8.45 6.59
N SER A 56 -9.61 -9.60 6.22
CA SER A 56 -11.07 -9.80 6.05
C SER A 56 -11.84 -9.72 7.36
N LYS A 57 -11.17 -9.87 8.52
CA LYS A 57 -11.79 -9.82 9.85
C LYS A 57 -11.63 -8.46 10.54
N SER A 58 -10.90 -7.51 9.94
CA SER A 58 -10.59 -6.22 10.55
C SER A 58 -11.33 -5.06 9.86
N LEU A 59 -11.03 -3.82 10.28
CA LEU A 59 -11.62 -2.60 9.72
C LEU A 59 -11.35 -2.42 8.21
N ILE A 60 -10.39 -3.15 7.64
CA ILE A 60 -10.05 -3.09 6.20
C ILE A 60 -10.68 -4.23 5.38
N ALA A 61 -11.72 -4.90 5.89
CA ALA A 61 -12.36 -6.02 5.19
C ALA A 61 -12.82 -5.68 3.76
N CYS A 62 -13.32 -4.46 3.52
CA CYS A 62 -13.68 -4.04 2.16
C CYS A 62 -12.48 -3.98 1.20
N PHE A 63 -11.30 -3.62 1.70
CA PHE A 63 -10.07 -3.62 0.93
C PHE A 63 -9.60 -5.05 0.64
N ALA A 64 -9.66 -5.94 1.64
CA ALA A 64 -9.39 -7.36 1.46
C ALA A 64 -10.32 -7.98 0.40
N ASN A 65 -11.61 -7.62 0.43
CA ASN A 65 -12.59 -8.06 -0.58
C ASN A 65 -12.24 -7.58 -2.00
N GLY A 66 -11.75 -6.36 -2.16
CA GLY A 66 -11.24 -5.88 -3.44
C GLY A 66 -10.07 -6.74 -3.93
N ILE A 67 -9.10 -6.98 -3.06
CA ILE A 67 -7.94 -7.84 -3.38
C ILE A 67 -8.36 -9.27 -3.74
N ILE A 68 -9.35 -9.85 -3.07
CA ILE A 68 -9.88 -11.18 -3.39
C ILE A 68 -10.44 -11.21 -4.83
N ARG A 69 -11.17 -10.17 -5.25
CA ARG A 69 -11.73 -10.07 -6.60
C ARG A 69 -10.62 -9.99 -7.66
N ASP A 70 -9.53 -9.30 -7.35
CA ASP A 70 -8.39 -9.09 -8.24
C ASP A 70 -7.18 -9.99 -7.92
N ARG A 71 -7.39 -11.12 -7.23
CA ARG A 71 -6.32 -11.92 -6.59
C ARG A 71 -5.17 -12.29 -7.53
N ALA A 72 -5.50 -12.73 -8.75
CA ALA A 72 -4.48 -13.09 -9.74
C ALA A 72 -3.64 -11.87 -10.17
N ALA A 73 -4.29 -10.72 -10.38
CA ALA A 73 -3.62 -9.48 -10.75
C ALA A 73 -2.77 -8.94 -9.60
N VAL A 74 -3.26 -8.99 -8.35
CA VAL A 74 -2.50 -8.57 -7.17
C VAL A 74 -1.28 -9.48 -6.96
N ARG A 75 -1.45 -10.80 -7.12
CA ARG A 75 -0.34 -11.75 -7.04
C ARG A 75 0.72 -11.45 -8.11
N ALA A 76 0.29 -11.21 -9.35
CA ALA A 76 1.18 -10.81 -10.44
C ALA A 76 1.89 -9.49 -10.14
N ALA A 77 1.18 -8.48 -9.61
CA ALA A 77 1.78 -7.21 -9.23
C ALA A 77 2.84 -7.35 -8.11
N ILE A 78 2.74 -8.35 -7.24
CA ILE A 78 3.76 -8.60 -6.21
C ILE A 78 5.01 -9.26 -6.84
N THR A 79 4.84 -10.22 -7.74
CA THR A 79 5.95 -11.03 -8.27
C THR A 79 6.60 -10.46 -9.52
N GLU A 80 5.80 -9.91 -10.42
CA GLU A 80 6.24 -9.46 -11.73
C GLU A 80 6.94 -8.10 -11.66
N PRO A 81 7.91 -7.84 -12.55
CA PRO A 81 8.44 -6.50 -12.74
C PRO A 81 7.31 -5.58 -13.18
N TRP A 82 7.12 -4.47 -12.47
CA TRP A 82 6.15 -3.47 -12.89
C TRP A 82 6.60 -2.89 -14.22
N SER A 83 5.83 -3.16 -15.27
CA SER A 83 6.02 -2.49 -16.55
C SER A 83 5.60 -1.04 -16.36
N ASN A 84 6.55 -0.20 -15.94
CA ASN A 84 6.42 1.26 -15.94
C ASN A 84 6.47 1.73 -17.39
N GLY A 85 5.47 1.31 -18.18
CA GLY A 85 5.42 1.44 -19.63
C GLY A 85 5.99 2.77 -20.03
N ARG A 86 7.22 2.76 -20.57
CA ARG A 86 7.79 3.95 -21.16
C ARG A 86 6.79 4.35 -22.23
N ARG A 87 6.01 5.41 -21.99
CA ARG A 87 5.34 6.12 -23.06
C ARG A 87 6.47 6.60 -23.95
N LYS A 88 6.69 5.84 -25.02
CA LYS A 88 7.60 6.14 -26.12
C LYS A 88 7.32 7.58 -26.53
N ASP A 89 8.20 8.48 -26.17
CA ASP A 89 8.28 9.84 -26.70
C ASP A 89 8.73 9.74 -28.16
N ARG A 90 7.83 9.30 -29.04
CA ARG A 90 8.04 9.38 -30.48
C ARG A 90 7.58 10.76 -30.94
N SER A 91 8.46 11.75 -30.85
CA SER A 91 8.39 12.91 -31.74
C SER A 91 9.18 12.57 -33.00
N PRO A 92 8.56 12.51 -34.19
CA PRO A 92 9.33 12.61 -35.43
C PRO A 92 9.67 14.09 -35.60
N ARG A 93 10.92 14.49 -35.36
CA ARG A 93 11.42 15.76 -35.90
C ARG A 93 12.07 15.47 -37.23
N SER A 94 11.29 15.79 -38.26
CA SER A 94 11.61 15.85 -39.67
C SER A 94 12.92 16.59 -39.91
N SER A 95 13.70 16.06 -40.85
CA SER A 95 14.84 16.70 -41.50
C SER A 95 14.48 18.08 -42.06
N LEU A 96 15.31 19.08 -41.79
CA LEU A 96 15.70 20.16 -42.70
C LEU A 96 17.16 20.50 -42.42
#